data_AF-B7KGW9-F1
#
_entry.id   AF-B7KGW9-F1
#
_cell.length_a   1.000
_cell.length_b   1.000
_cell.length_c   1.000
_cell.angle_alpha   90.00
_cell.angle_beta   90.00
_cell.angle_gamma   90.00
#
_symmetry.space_group_name_H-M   'P 1'
#
loop_
_entity.id
_entity.type
_entity.pdbx_description
1 polymer ?
#
loop_
_entity_poly.entity_id
_entity_poly.type
_entity_poly.pdbx_seq_one_letter_code
_entity_poly.pdbx_strand_id
1 'polypeptide(L)'
;MSEVQFPTPQSYSQEDIQQILQLAIARQTDKEELSREQLWEIAAELEIDPLSLQTAEQEWLNQKAISKKRLEFSQFRRLQFKQKVIRYLTINTFFVSLNFLSAGILSWSLYILLLWGLGLSLEGLKTFQTKGEAYEQAFQRWKFKNEMKESMANLWDRLKKAWQT
;
A
#
# COMPACT_ATOMS: atom_id res chain seq x y z
N MET A 1 18.54 -5.53 37.57
CA MET A 1 17.91 -5.77 36.27
C MET A 1 18.58 -7.01 35.72
N SER A 2 17.88 -8.14 35.70
CA SER A 2 18.45 -9.44 35.34
C SER A 2 18.65 -9.50 33.82
N GLU A 3 19.89 -9.68 33.35
CA GLU A 3 20.17 -9.99 31.95
C GLU A 3 19.50 -11.32 31.60
N VAL A 4 18.51 -11.26 30.71
CA VAL A 4 17.90 -12.45 30.13
C VAL A 4 18.90 -13.01 29.11
N GLN A 5 19.70 -13.99 29.53
CA GLN A 5 20.55 -14.77 28.62
C GLN A 5 19.66 -15.75 27.85
N PHE A 6 19.44 -15.48 26.56
CA PHE A 6 18.85 -16.46 25.66
C PHE A 6 19.94 -17.47 25.27
N PRO A 7 19.73 -18.79 25.43
CA PRO A 7 20.71 -19.78 25.00
C PRO A 7 20.90 -19.68 23.48
N THR A 8 22.15 -19.61 23.03
CA THR A 8 22.48 -19.62 21.60
C THR A 8 22.06 -20.95 20.99
N PRO A 9 21.13 -20.98 20.03
CA PRO A 9 20.70 -22.22 19.39
C PRO A 9 21.87 -22.83 18.59
N GLN A 10 21.98 -24.16 18.61
CA GLN A 10 23.03 -24.91 17.89
C GLN A 10 22.80 -24.98 16.38
N SER A 11 21.59 -24.65 15.91
CA SER A 11 21.22 -24.61 14.50
C SER A 11 20.28 -23.43 14.27
N TYR A 12 20.51 -22.69 13.19
CA TYR A 12 19.66 -21.60 12.74
C TYR A 12 18.93 -22.03 11.47
N SER A 13 17.66 -21.63 11.33
CA SER A 13 16.98 -21.75 10.06
C SER A 13 17.60 -20.80 9.03
N GLN A 14 17.36 -21.06 7.74
CA GLN A 14 17.83 -20.17 6.69
C GLN A 14 17.24 -18.76 6.86
N GLU A 15 15.98 -18.65 7.30
CA GLU A 15 15.34 -17.36 7.59
C GLU A 15 16.03 -16.63 8.75
N ASP A 16 16.41 -17.34 9.80
CA ASP A 16 17.09 -16.75 10.96
C ASP A 16 18.49 -16.24 10.60
N ILE A 17 19.26 -16.99 9.80
CA ILE A 17 20.60 -16.58 9.33
C ILE A 17 20.50 -15.28 8.54
N GLN A 18 19.53 -15.18 7.63
CA GLN A 18 19.33 -13.98 6.82
C GLN A 18 18.98 -12.76 7.68
N GLN A 19 18.10 -12.92 8.68
CA GLN A 19 17.73 -11.83 9.59
C GLN A 19 18.89 -11.37 10.45
N ILE A 20 19.68 -12.31 10.97
CA ILE A 20 20.88 -12.01 11.78
C ILE A 20 21.90 -11.25 10.94
N LEU A 21 22.14 -11.68 9.70
CA LEU A 21 23.07 -11.01 8.78
C LEU A 21 22.58 -9.61 8.41
N GLN A 22 21.28 -9.47 8.10
CA GLN A 22 20.66 -8.17 7.82
C GLN A 22 20.83 -7.21 8.99
N LEU A 23 20.61 -7.68 10.23
CA LEU A 23 20.77 -6.87 11.43
C LEU A 23 22.23 -6.48 11.69
N ALA A 24 23.18 -7.39 11.41
CA ALA A 24 24.61 -7.12 11.54
C ALA A 24 25.07 -6.05 10.54
N ILE A 25 24.67 -6.16 9.27
CA ILE A 25 24.97 -5.19 8.22
C ILE A 25 24.35 -3.82 8.55
N ALA A 26 23.07 -3.79 8.97
CA ALA A 26 22.39 -2.55 9.34
C ALA A 26 23.05 -1.82 10.52
N ARG A 27 23.71 -2.55 11.43
CA ARG A 27 24.48 -1.96 12.54
C ARG A 27 25.88 -1.51 12.13
N GLN A 28 26.48 -2.15 11.13
CA GLN A 28 27.80 -1.77 10.62
C GLN A 28 27.72 -0.50 9.77
N THR A 29 26.62 -0.30 9.03
CA THR A 29 26.40 0.85 8.15
C THR A 29 25.55 1.93 8.82
N ASP A 30 25.94 2.35 10.03
CA ASP A 30 25.10 3.08 10.98
C ASP A 30 24.43 4.38 10.43
N LYS A 31 24.85 4.95 9.28
CA LYS A 31 24.24 6.16 8.69
C LYS A 31 24.26 6.33 7.16
N GLU A 32 24.86 5.45 6.37
CA GLU A 32 24.99 5.66 4.92
C GLU A 32 24.16 4.67 4.09
N GLU A 33 23.46 5.17 3.08
CA GLU A 33 22.84 4.32 2.07
C GLU A 33 23.95 3.62 1.28
N LEU A 34 24.02 2.29 1.35
CA LEU A 34 25.01 1.52 0.59
C LEU A 34 24.80 1.74 -0.90
N SER A 35 25.89 2.06 -1.60
CA SER A 35 25.86 2.19 -3.06
C SER A 35 25.66 0.83 -3.72
N ARG A 36 25.20 0.84 -4.97
CA ARG A 36 25.11 -0.40 -5.77
C ARG A 36 26.47 -1.09 -5.87
N GLU A 37 27.55 -0.34 -5.97
CA GLU A 37 28.90 -0.89 -6.07
C GLU A 37 29.30 -1.64 -4.79
N GLN A 38 29.01 -1.07 -3.62
CA GLN A 38 29.26 -1.71 -2.32
C GLN A 38 28.46 -3.01 -2.14
N LEU A 39 27.22 -3.06 -2.67
CA LEU A 39 26.44 -4.30 -2.67
C LEU A 39 27.11 -5.41 -3.49
N TRP A 40 27.72 -5.07 -4.62
CA TRP A 40 28.45 -6.04 -5.46
C TRP A 40 29.79 -6.45 -4.85
N GLU A 41 30.49 -5.54 -4.17
CA GLU A 41 31.71 -5.84 -3.42
C GLU A 41 31.44 -6.83 -2.28
N ILE A 42 30.42 -6.57 -1.44
CA ILE A 42 30.03 -7.47 -0.35
C ILE A 42 29.62 -8.84 -0.89
N ALA A 43 28.90 -8.88 -2.02
CA ALA A 43 28.51 -10.13 -2.64
C ALA A 43 29.72 -10.92 -3.16
N ALA A 44 30.73 -10.24 -3.71
CA ALA A 44 31.97 -10.86 -4.13
C ALA A 44 32.78 -11.40 -2.94
N GLU A 45 32.81 -10.68 -1.81
CA GLU A 45 33.44 -11.15 -0.56
C GLU A 45 32.73 -12.38 0.04
N LEU A 46 31.42 -12.46 -0.13
CA LEU A 46 30.60 -13.58 0.33
C LEU A 46 30.55 -14.75 -0.68
N GLU A 47 31.36 -14.72 -1.74
CA GLU A 47 31.40 -15.71 -2.82
C GLU A 47 30.02 -15.97 -3.47
N ILE A 48 29.16 -14.94 -3.50
CA ILE A 48 27.84 -15.01 -4.13
C ILE A 48 28.02 -14.85 -5.64
N ASP A 49 27.43 -15.78 -6.40
CA ASP A 49 27.46 -15.74 -7.86
C ASP A 49 26.87 -14.41 -8.41
N PRO A 50 27.58 -13.70 -9.31
CA PRO A 50 27.13 -12.42 -9.86
C PRO A 50 25.79 -12.50 -10.59
N LEU A 51 25.51 -13.64 -11.23
CA LEU A 51 24.29 -13.87 -12.00
C LEU A 51 23.10 -14.13 -11.05
N SER A 52 23.35 -14.81 -9.94
CA SER A 52 22.42 -14.94 -8.81
C SER A 52 22.09 -13.58 -8.17
N LEU A 53 23.11 -12.75 -7.91
CA LEU A 53 22.92 -11.40 -7.35
C LEU A 53 22.10 -10.50 -8.28
N GLN A 54 22.39 -10.53 -9.58
CA GLN A 54 21.64 -9.77 -10.58
C GLN A 54 20.18 -10.22 -10.65
N THR A 55 19.93 -11.53 -10.58
CA THR A 55 18.57 -12.08 -10.58
C THR A 55 17.80 -11.65 -9.33
N ALA A 56 18.45 -11.68 -8.17
CA ALA A 56 17.88 -11.22 -6.91
C ALA A 56 17.59 -9.71 -6.91
N GLU A 57 18.47 -8.88 -7.48
CA GLU A 57 18.26 -7.43 -7.64
C GLU A 57 17.02 -7.15 -8.52
N GLN A 58 16.87 -7.85 -9.64
CA GLN A 58 15.72 -7.71 -10.54
C GLN A 58 14.42 -8.13 -9.86
N GLU A 59 14.42 -9.27 -9.16
CA GLU A 59 13.26 -9.74 -8.41
C GLU A 59 12.87 -8.74 -7.31
N TRP A 60 13.85 -8.23 -6.56
CA TRP A 60 13.62 -7.22 -5.54
C TRP A 60 13.05 -5.92 -6.12
N LEU A 61 13.57 -5.44 -7.26
CA LEU A 61 13.03 -4.26 -7.94
C LEU A 61 11.57 -4.47 -8.38
N ASN A 62 11.24 -5.65 -8.90
CA ASN A 62 9.88 -5.99 -9.29
C ASN A 62 8.94 -6.03 -8.07
N GLN A 63 9.36 -6.70 -6.98
CA GLN A 63 8.62 -6.73 -5.73
C GLN A 63 8.43 -5.35 -5.13
N LYS A 64 9.45 -4.49 -5.19
CA LYS A 64 9.38 -3.09 -4.73
C LYS A 64 8.39 -2.28 -5.58
N ALA A 65 8.39 -2.45 -6.90
CA ALA A 65 7.43 -1.81 -7.79
C ALA A 65 5.98 -2.24 -7.48
N ILE A 66 5.75 -3.54 -7.26
CA ILE A 66 4.44 -4.07 -6.86
C ILE A 66 4.01 -3.51 -5.49
N SER A 67 4.93 -3.48 -4.54
CA SER A 67 4.67 -2.96 -3.18
C SER A 67 4.31 -1.48 -3.20
N LYS A 68 4.99 -0.67 -4.03
CA LYS A 68 4.65 0.74 -4.25
C LYS A 68 3.25 0.89 -4.83
N LYS A 69 2.89 0.11 -5.86
CA LYS A 69 1.53 0.09 -6.43
C LYS A 69 0.47 -0.30 -5.40
N ARG A 70 0.76 -1.27 -4.51
CA ARG A 70 -0.15 -1.66 -3.42
C ARG A 70 -0.35 -0.51 -2.42
N LEU A 71 0.71 0.23 -2.10
CA LEU A 71 0.62 1.40 -1.23
C LEU A 71 -0.26 2.49 -1.86
N GLU A 72 -0.03 2.84 -3.12
CA GLU A 72 -0.84 3.81 -3.87
C GLU A 72 -2.31 3.40 -3.92
N PHE A 73 -2.59 2.12 -4.17
CA PHE A 73 -3.95 1.59 -4.14
C PHE A 73 -4.60 1.73 -2.77
N SER A 74 -3.88 1.42 -1.69
CA SER A 74 -4.39 1.56 -0.33
C SER A 74 -4.73 3.03 0.00
N GLN A 75 -3.91 3.97 -0.45
CA GLN A 75 -4.15 5.41 -0.30
C GLN A 75 -5.36 5.86 -1.13
N PHE A 76 -5.46 5.41 -2.38
CA PHE A 76 -6.60 5.69 -3.25
C PHE A 76 -7.92 5.24 -2.63
N ARG A 77 -7.98 4.00 -2.09
CA ARG A 77 -9.18 3.49 -1.42
C ARG A 77 -9.57 4.32 -0.20
N ARG A 78 -8.59 4.73 0.62
CA ARG A 78 -8.83 5.60 1.78
C ARG A 78 -9.37 6.97 1.37
N LEU A 79 -8.84 7.55 0.30
CA LEU A 79 -9.31 8.84 -0.23
C LEU A 79 -10.75 8.76 -0.74
N GLN A 80 -11.08 7.72 -1.52
CA GLN A 80 -12.44 7.49 -2.01
C GLN A 80 -13.44 7.34 -0.85
N PHE A 81 -13.07 6.56 0.17
CA PHE A 81 -13.91 6.41 1.36
C PHE A 81 -14.05 7.73 2.12
N LYS A 82 -12.96 8.49 2.30
CA LYS A 82 -13.01 9.83 2.94
C LYS A 82 -13.96 10.77 2.21
N GLN A 83 -13.96 10.78 0.87
CA GLN A 83 -14.91 11.59 0.10
C GLN A 83 -16.37 11.17 0.32
N LYS A 84 -16.65 9.86 0.35
CA LYS A 84 -17.99 9.35 0.67
C LYS A 84 -18.44 9.74 2.07
N VAL A 85 -17.55 9.64 3.06
CA VAL A 85 -17.80 10.06 4.45
C VAL A 85 -18.10 11.55 4.51
N ILE A 86 -17.28 12.40 3.88
CA ILE A 86 -17.49 13.85 3.86
C ILE A 86 -18.84 14.18 3.24
N ARG A 87 -19.16 13.61 2.08
CA ARG A 87 -20.45 13.82 1.41
C ARG A 87 -21.63 13.39 2.29
N TYR A 88 -21.52 12.22 2.92
CA TYR A 88 -22.52 11.72 3.86
C TYR A 88 -22.70 12.67 5.05
N LEU A 89 -21.61 13.16 5.63
CA LEU A 89 -21.64 14.12 6.75
C LEU A 89 -22.29 15.44 6.33
N THR A 90 -21.93 16.01 5.17
CA THR A 90 -22.53 17.26 4.69
C THR A 90 -24.05 17.12 4.52
N ILE A 91 -24.50 16.05 3.85
CA ILE A 91 -25.93 15.82 3.61
C ILE A 91 -26.66 15.58 4.93
N ASN A 92 -26.16 14.69 5.78
CA ASN A 92 -26.81 14.40 7.07
C ASN A 92 -26.81 15.61 8.00
N THR A 93 -25.72 16.37 8.07
CA THR A 93 -25.66 17.60 8.88
C THR A 93 -26.69 18.61 8.39
N PHE A 94 -26.87 18.75 7.08
CA PHE A 94 -27.91 19.61 6.50
C PHE A 94 -29.32 19.15 6.87
N PHE A 95 -29.64 17.85 6.70
CA PHE A 95 -30.96 17.29 7.05
C PHE A 95 -31.25 17.34 8.56
N VAL A 96 -30.25 17.06 9.40
CA VAL A 96 -30.35 17.14 10.87
C VAL A 96 -30.59 18.58 11.30
N SER A 97 -29.82 19.54 10.77
CA SER A 97 -30.00 20.96 11.08
C SER A 97 -31.36 21.47 10.64
N LEU A 98 -31.80 21.11 9.43
CA LEU A 98 -33.12 21.48 8.91
C LEU A 98 -34.25 20.87 9.75
N ASN A 99 -34.15 19.59 10.11
CA ASN A 99 -35.15 18.93 10.95
C ASN A 99 -35.22 19.55 12.35
N PHE A 100 -34.07 19.91 12.94
CA PHE A 100 -34.00 20.59 14.22
C PHE A 100 -34.61 22.00 14.16
N LEU A 101 -34.30 22.79 13.12
CA LEU A 101 -34.88 24.12 12.91
C LEU A 101 -36.40 24.07 12.64
N SER A 102 -36.88 23.07 11.91
CA SER A 102 -38.31 22.98 11.54
C SER A 102 -39.19 22.36 12.62
N ALA A 103 -38.72 21.33 13.33
CA ALA A 103 -39.55 20.54 14.25
C ALA A 103 -39.11 20.66 15.72
N GLY A 104 -37.95 21.26 16.02
CA GLY A 104 -37.36 21.31 17.37
C GLY A 104 -36.89 19.95 17.90
N ILE A 105 -37.16 18.85 17.19
CA ILE A 105 -36.93 17.47 17.62
C ILE A 105 -36.42 16.65 16.43
N LEU A 106 -35.41 15.81 16.69
CA LEU A 106 -34.86 14.86 15.71
C LEU A 106 -35.81 13.67 15.55
N SER A 107 -36.59 13.66 14.47
CA SER A 107 -37.68 12.68 14.29
C SER A 107 -37.41 11.77 13.09
N TRP A 108 -37.43 12.28 11.86
CA TRP A 108 -37.23 11.47 10.64
C TRP A 108 -35.77 11.42 10.17
N SER A 109 -34.98 12.44 10.52
CA SER A 109 -33.56 12.55 10.16
C SER A 109 -32.69 11.43 10.76
N LEU A 110 -33.03 10.95 11.96
CA LEU A 110 -32.34 9.84 12.64
C LEU A 110 -32.44 8.52 11.85
N TYR A 111 -33.60 8.23 11.26
CA TYR A 111 -33.78 7.01 10.47
C TYR A 111 -32.96 7.05 9.18
N ILE A 112 -32.89 8.21 8.51
CA ILE A 112 -32.05 8.42 7.33
C ILE A 112 -30.57 8.26 7.70
N LEU A 113 -30.16 8.86 8.83
CA LEU A 113 -28.80 8.80 9.32
C LEU A 113 -28.40 7.36 9.67
N LEU A 114 -29.25 6.62 10.39
CA LEU A 114 -29.01 5.21 10.73
C LEU A 114 -28.94 4.32 9.49
N LEU A 115 -29.90 4.42 8.58
CA LEU A 115 -29.96 3.57 7.39
C LEU A 115 -28.74 3.77 6.49
N TRP A 116 -28.38 5.02 6.22
CA TRP A 116 -27.22 5.34 5.39
C TRP A 116 -25.89 5.14 6.14
N GLY A 117 -25.87 5.36 7.46
CA GLY A 117 -24.70 5.14 8.31
C GLY A 117 -24.31 3.67 8.40
N LEU A 118 -25.30 2.77 8.38
CA LEU A 118 -25.07 1.33 8.35
C LEU A 118 -24.42 0.86 7.03
N GLY A 119 -24.88 1.42 5.89
CA GLY A 119 -24.24 1.16 4.59
C GLY A 119 -22.78 1.64 4.56
N LEU A 120 -22.53 2.83 5.12
CA LEU A 120 -21.21 3.44 5.16
C LEU A 120 -20.24 2.68 6.08
N SER A 121 -20.73 2.14 7.21
CA SER A 121 -19.91 1.36 8.13
C SER A 121 -19.46 0.04 7.51
N LEU A 122 -20.35 -0.65 6.78
CA LEU A 122 -20.03 -1.87 6.03
C LEU A 122 -19.01 -1.60 4.90
N GLU A 123 -19.18 -0.49 4.18
CA GLU A 123 -18.18 -0.06 3.19
C GLU A 123 -16.84 0.31 3.83
N GLY A 124 -16.87 0.90 5.03
CA GLY A 124 -15.68 1.22 5.82
C GLY A 124 -14.92 -0.04 6.20
N LEU A 125 -15.59 -1.03 6.78
CA LEU A 125 -14.99 -2.32 7.14
C LEU A 125 -14.33 -2.99 5.93
N LYS A 126 -15.00 -3.01 4.77
CA LYS A 126 -14.42 -3.52 3.52
C LYS A 126 -13.23 -2.71 3.01
N THR A 127 -13.16 -1.42 3.33
CA THR A 127 -12.06 -0.51 2.93
C THR A 127 -10.84 -0.67 3.83
N PHE A 128 -11.05 -0.90 5.12
CA PHE A 128 -9.97 -1.14 6.08
C PHE A 128 -9.52 -2.61 6.11
N GLN A 129 -10.31 -3.54 5.57
CA GLN A 129 -9.90 -4.91 5.35
C GLN A 129 -8.88 -4.98 4.20
N THR A 130 -7.60 -5.00 4.56
CA THR A 130 -6.44 -5.09 3.66
C THR A 130 -6.04 -6.52 3.30
N LYS A 131 -6.82 -7.51 3.75
CA LYS A 131 -6.54 -8.95 3.57
C LYS A 131 -7.78 -9.68 3.04
N GLY A 132 -7.63 -10.47 1.98
CA GLY A 132 -8.67 -11.32 1.40
C GLY A 132 -8.74 -11.25 -0.13
N GLU A 133 -9.39 -12.23 -0.76
CA GLU A 133 -9.54 -12.29 -2.22
C GLU A 133 -10.17 -11.03 -2.83
N ALA A 134 -11.12 -10.43 -2.12
CA ALA A 134 -11.77 -9.19 -2.55
C ALA A 134 -10.78 -8.01 -2.67
N TYR A 135 -9.75 -7.97 -1.81
CA TYR A 135 -8.70 -6.97 -1.90
C TYR A 135 -7.82 -7.19 -3.13
N GLU A 136 -7.42 -8.44 -3.38
CA GLU A 136 -6.54 -8.78 -4.50
C GLU A 136 -7.25 -8.55 -5.85
N GLN A 137 -8.51 -8.97 -5.98
CA GLN A 137 -9.31 -8.70 -7.18
C GLN A 137 -9.46 -7.20 -7.45
N ALA A 138 -9.69 -6.40 -6.41
CA ALA A 138 -9.82 -4.95 -6.54
C ALA A 138 -8.47 -4.30 -6.93
N PHE A 139 -7.36 -4.79 -6.37
CA PHE A 139 -6.02 -4.34 -6.72
C PHE A 139 -5.69 -4.66 -8.19
N GLN A 140 -5.95 -5.89 -8.66
CA GLN A 140 -5.69 -6.29 -10.04
C GLN A 140 -6.52 -5.46 -11.03
N ARG A 141 -7.82 -5.25 -10.74
CA ARG A 141 -8.68 -4.38 -11.57
C ARG A 141 -8.19 -2.94 -11.61
N TRP A 142 -7.74 -2.40 -10.48
CA TRP A 142 -7.19 -1.06 -10.41
C TRP A 142 -5.88 -0.94 -11.18
N LYS A 143 -4.96 -1.89 -10.97
CA LYS A 143 -3.65 -1.97 -11.67
C LYS A 143 -3.85 -2.00 -13.18
N PHE A 144 -4.72 -2.89 -13.68
CA PHE A 144 -5.01 -3.01 -15.10
C PHE A 144 -5.59 -1.72 -15.68
N LYS A 145 -6.57 -1.12 -14.98
CA LYS A 145 -7.18 0.15 -15.42
C LYS A 145 -6.17 1.30 -15.47
N ASN A 146 -5.20 1.34 -14.56
CA ASN A 146 -4.18 2.39 -14.53
C ASN A 146 -3.13 2.18 -15.63
N GLU A 147 -2.63 0.95 -15.81
CA GLU A 147 -1.64 0.60 -16.85
C GLU A 147 -2.20 0.79 -18.27
N MET A 148 -3.49 0.50 -18.49
CA MET A 148 -4.15 0.76 -19.76
C MET A 148 -4.26 2.25 -20.07
N LYS A 149 -4.56 3.09 -19.07
CA LYS A 149 -4.69 4.54 -19.27
C LYS A 149 -3.37 5.17 -19.68
N GLU A 150 -2.27 4.80 -19.02
CA GLU A 150 -0.94 5.29 -19.36
C GLU A 150 -0.51 4.82 -20.75
N SER A 151 -0.75 3.55 -21.08
CA SER A 151 -0.43 2.99 -22.39
C SER A 151 -1.24 3.66 -23.51
N MET A 152 -2.54 3.90 -23.31
CA MET A 152 -3.39 4.60 -24.27
C MET A 152 -2.99 6.07 -24.44
N ALA A 153 -2.65 6.76 -23.34
CA ALA A 153 -2.18 8.15 -23.40
C ALA A 153 -0.88 8.27 -24.18
N ASN A 154 0.08 7.36 -23.95
CA ASN A 154 1.36 7.34 -24.65
C ASN A 154 1.21 7.00 -26.15
N LEU A 155 0.27 6.11 -26.50
CA LEU A 155 -0.03 5.78 -27.91
C LEU A 155 -0.71 6.96 -28.62
N TRP A 156 -1.63 7.66 -27.95
CA TRP A 156 -2.24 8.89 -28.48
C TRP A 156 -1.21 9.99 -28.71
N ASP A 157 -0.26 10.18 -27.79
CA ASP A 157 0.78 11.19 -27.92
C ASP A 157 1.73 10.88 -29.11
N ARG A 158 2.05 9.60 -29.33
CA ARG A 158 2.82 9.15 -30.50
C ARG A 158 2.06 9.34 -31.82
N LEU A 159 0.78 8.97 -31.87
CA LEU A 159 -0.06 9.16 -33.06
C LEU A 159 -0.22 10.65 -33.41
N LYS A 160 -0.42 11.50 -32.40
CA LYS A 160 -0.50 12.95 -32.57
C LYS A 160 0.80 13.52 -33.13
N LYS A 161 1.96 13.09 -32.62
CA LYS A 161 3.28 13.50 -33.14
C LYS A 161 3.50 13.03 -34.59
N ALA A 162 3.09 11.81 -34.91
CA ALA A 162 3.22 11.26 -36.26
C ALA A 162 2.33 11.97 -37.30
N TRP A 163 1.23 12.59 -36.88
CA TRP A 163 0.36 13.42 -37.73
C TRP A 163 0.78 14.89 -37.82
N GLN A 164 1.71 15.33 -36.97
CA GLN A 164 2.27 16.69 -36.98
C GLN A 164 3.63 16.78 -37.69
N THR A 165 4.14 15.67 -38.23
CA THR A 165 5.33 15.60 -39.09
C THR A 165 4.87 15.34 -40.52
#